data_AF-A0A8S2YIA3-F1
#
_entry.id   AF-A0A8S2YIA3-F1
#
_cell.length_a   1.000
_cell.length_b   1.000
_cell.length_c   1.000
_cell.angle_alpha   90.00
_cell.angle_beta   90.00
_cell.angle_gamma   90.00
#
_symmetry.space_group_name_H-M   'P 1'
#
loop_
_entity.id
_entity.type
_entity.pdbx_description
1 polymer ?
#
loop_
_entity_poly.entity_id
_entity_poly.type
_entity_poly.pdbx_seq_one_letter_code
_entity_poly.pdbx_strand_id
1 'polypeptide(L)'
;MTSEHTQEETEIYLRSNNYFGLKPENVILFEQHTLPALDFQGKILLAEKYKLTKAADGNGGLYRALKTRGILLEMEKRQIKYIHVYCVDNILVRLGDPIFIGFCIEKNANCAAKVVKKSFPNEAVGVICKVRDRYQVVEYSEISDRTAQKKKSENTDELLFNAGNICNHCFTLDFLQDVCQSHDDELRYHIAKKKIPSIDKNGQRVSKPKEINGMKLEKFVFDVFPFSKAFAVWEVRREDEFSPLKNGTGTKDTPETCRRDLMLQHIRYLKQAGALLQEVNENSCEISPLVSYAGENLDFVKGQQLSFPIIIELNAETQKAEINTNKHCS
;
A
#
# COMPACT_ATOMS: atom_id res chain seq x y z
N MET A 1 5.90 2.86 9.40
CA MET A 1 4.90 3.12 10.46
C MET A 1 4.32 1.79 10.91
N THR A 2 4.26 1.55 12.21
CA THR A 2 3.69 0.34 12.83
C THR A 2 2.52 0.72 13.74
N SER A 3 1.93 -0.26 14.41
CA SER A 3 0.98 -0.12 15.51
C SER A 3 1.47 -0.87 16.75
N GLU A 4 0.83 -0.63 17.90
CA GLU A 4 1.07 -1.33 19.18
C GLU A 4 1.16 -2.85 19.02
N HIS A 5 0.40 -3.43 18.09
CA HIS A 5 0.33 -4.88 17.85
C HIS A 5 1.37 -5.42 16.87
N THR A 6 2.16 -4.56 16.24
CA THR A 6 3.04 -4.95 15.12
C THR A 6 4.47 -4.45 15.29
N GLN A 7 4.71 -3.49 16.18
CA GLN A 7 6.01 -2.85 16.36
C GLN A 7 7.11 -3.87 16.74
N GLU A 8 6.88 -4.65 17.80
CA GLU A 8 7.88 -5.57 18.34
C GLU A 8 8.23 -6.68 17.36
N GLU A 9 7.23 -7.35 16.78
CA GLU A 9 7.44 -8.44 15.80
C GLU A 9 8.17 -7.93 14.55
N THR A 10 7.83 -6.72 14.08
CA THR A 10 8.51 -6.10 12.92
C THR A 10 9.98 -5.82 13.23
N GLU A 11 10.28 -5.29 14.41
CA GLU A 11 11.65 -5.00 14.82
C GLU A 11 12.49 -6.28 14.94
N ILE A 12 11.93 -7.32 15.58
CA ILE A 12 12.59 -8.63 15.69
C ILE A 12 12.86 -9.21 14.30
N TYR A 13 11.88 -9.14 13.40
CA TYR A 13 12.02 -9.69 12.05
C TYR A 13 13.11 -8.95 11.24
N LEU A 14 13.15 -7.62 11.30
CA LEU A 14 14.19 -6.83 10.63
C LEU A 14 15.59 -7.15 11.18
N ARG A 15 15.75 -7.20 12.51
CA ARG A 15 17.04 -7.54 13.15
C ARG A 15 17.48 -8.95 12.80
N SER A 16 16.57 -9.93 12.86
CA SER A 16 16.88 -11.34 12.57
C SER A 16 17.29 -11.59 11.12
N ASN A 17 16.85 -10.73 10.20
CA ASN A 17 17.22 -10.79 8.78
C ASN A 17 18.32 -9.77 8.41
N ASN A 18 19.07 -9.25 9.38
CA ASN A 18 20.13 -8.26 9.18
C ASN A 18 19.68 -7.07 8.29
N TYR A 19 18.45 -6.59 8.50
CA TYR A 19 17.82 -5.51 7.76
C TYR A 19 17.84 -5.70 6.23
N PHE A 20 17.89 -6.94 5.76
CA PHE A 20 17.99 -7.28 4.33
C PHE A 20 19.18 -6.60 3.62
N GLY A 21 20.28 -6.38 4.35
CA GLY A 21 21.48 -5.71 3.84
C GLY A 21 21.45 -4.18 3.93
N LEU A 22 20.34 -3.57 4.36
CA LEU A 22 20.27 -2.14 4.63
C LEU A 22 21.00 -1.77 5.92
N LYS A 23 21.47 -0.53 6.00
CA LYS A 23 22.04 0.01 7.24
C LYS A 23 20.93 0.27 8.27
N PRO A 24 21.02 -0.26 9.50
CA PRO A 24 19.96 -0.09 10.51
C PRO A 24 19.60 1.37 10.79
N GLU A 25 20.58 2.29 10.77
CA GLU A 25 20.35 3.73 10.99
C GLU A 25 19.51 4.41 9.89
N ASN A 26 19.27 3.74 8.77
CA ASN A 26 18.42 4.21 7.67
C ASN A 26 17.02 3.58 7.68
N VAL A 27 16.73 2.66 8.60
CA VAL A 27 15.42 2.01 8.76
C VAL A 27 14.79 2.48 10.05
N ILE A 28 13.91 3.48 9.94
CA ILE A 28 13.29 4.13 11.10
C ILE A 28 11.87 3.59 11.31
N LEU A 29 11.72 2.73 12.32
CA LEU A 29 10.42 2.32 12.82
C LEU A 29 9.84 3.39 13.74
N PHE A 30 8.56 3.68 13.55
CA PHE A 30 7.80 4.55 14.43
C PHE A 30 6.36 4.08 14.49
N GLU A 31 5.77 4.19 15.68
CA GLU A 31 4.44 3.71 15.97
C GLU A 31 3.40 4.82 15.82
N GLN A 32 2.29 4.50 15.16
CA GLN A 32 1.10 5.35 15.14
C GLN A 32 0.41 5.41 16.51
N HIS A 33 -0.61 6.24 16.64
CA HIS A 33 -1.38 6.32 17.89
C HIS A 33 -2.51 5.29 17.90
N THR A 34 -3.17 5.16 19.04
CA THR A 34 -4.35 4.31 19.18
C THR A 34 -5.51 5.09 19.75
N LEU A 35 -6.72 4.69 19.36
CA LEU A 35 -7.98 5.21 19.88
C LEU A 35 -8.78 4.10 20.58
N PRO A 36 -9.56 4.44 21.61
CA PRO A 36 -10.49 3.49 22.21
C PRO A 36 -11.57 3.09 21.21
N ALA A 37 -11.93 1.82 21.19
CA ALA A 37 -13.14 1.36 20.51
C ALA A 37 -14.38 1.80 21.28
N LEU A 38 -15.44 2.14 20.56
CA LEU A 38 -16.69 2.64 21.15
C LEU A 38 -17.85 1.69 20.85
N ASP A 39 -18.82 1.61 21.76
CA ASP A 39 -20.15 1.09 21.42
C ASP A 39 -20.97 2.14 20.63
N PHE A 40 -22.16 1.78 20.17
CA PHE A 40 -23.02 2.68 19.41
C PHE A 40 -23.68 3.79 20.24
N GLN A 41 -23.51 3.77 21.56
CA GLN A 41 -23.91 4.84 22.48
C GLN A 41 -22.72 5.78 22.79
N GLY A 42 -21.54 5.54 22.20
CA GLY A 42 -20.33 6.33 22.40
C GLY A 42 -19.55 5.96 23.67
N LYS A 43 -19.87 4.85 24.34
CA LYS A 43 -19.12 4.39 25.51
C LYS A 43 -17.89 3.60 25.09
N ILE A 44 -16.81 3.74 25.85
CA ILE A 44 -15.56 3.01 25.59
C ILE A 44 -15.76 1.52 25.91
N LEU A 45 -15.36 0.67 24.98
CA LEU A 45 -15.30 -0.77 25.17
C LEU A 45 -14.07 -1.15 26.00
N LEU A 46 -14.27 -2.09 26.92
CA LEU A 46 -13.21 -2.64 27.75
C LEU A 46 -12.77 -4.00 27.20
N ALA A 47 -11.47 -4.18 27.04
CA ALA A 47 -10.86 -5.47 26.72
C ALA A 47 -10.89 -6.36 27.97
N GLU A 48 -10.50 -5.80 29.10
CA GLU A 48 -10.53 -6.45 30.41
C GLU A 48 -11.06 -5.46 31.43
N LYS A 49 -11.37 -5.91 32.66
CA LYS A 49 -11.94 -5.06 33.72
C LYS A 49 -11.10 -3.81 34.01
N TYR A 50 -9.81 -3.85 33.70
CA TYR A 50 -8.83 -2.78 33.93
C TYR A 50 -8.14 -2.31 32.64
N LYS A 51 -8.56 -2.76 31.45
CA LYS A 51 -7.89 -2.48 30.18
C LYS A 51 -8.87 -2.06 29.09
N LEU A 52 -8.64 -0.91 28.47
CA LEU A 52 -9.45 -0.43 27.34
C LEU A 52 -9.22 -1.31 26.10
N THR A 53 -10.26 -1.51 25.30
CA THR A 53 -10.09 -2.01 23.94
C THR A 53 -9.61 -0.86 23.06
N LYS A 54 -8.38 -0.97 22.55
CA LYS A 54 -7.77 0.01 21.65
C LYS A 54 -7.70 -0.52 20.22
N ALA A 55 -7.64 0.39 19.26
CA ALA A 55 -7.32 0.10 17.88
C ALA A 55 -6.42 1.20 17.31
N ALA A 56 -5.64 0.88 16.28
CA ALA A 56 -4.94 1.88 15.49
C ALA A 56 -5.93 2.95 14.98
N ASP A 57 -5.50 4.19 14.90
CA ASP A 57 -6.32 5.35 14.54
C ASP A 57 -6.48 5.56 13.02
N GLY A 58 -6.29 4.49 12.24
CA GLY A 58 -6.31 4.49 10.78
C GLY A 58 -4.98 4.92 10.15
N ASN A 59 -4.80 4.66 8.86
CA ASN A 59 -3.55 5.03 8.17
C ASN A 59 -3.33 6.56 8.10
N GLY A 60 -4.38 7.37 8.24
CA GLY A 60 -4.29 8.83 8.41
C GLY A 60 -3.74 9.27 9.77
N GLY A 61 -3.61 8.36 10.75
CA GLY A 61 -2.83 8.58 11.97
C GLY A 61 -1.34 8.85 11.71
N LEU A 62 -0.89 8.62 10.47
CA LEU A 62 0.44 8.98 9.96
C LEU A 62 0.84 10.41 10.33
N TYR A 63 0.01 11.41 10.07
CA TYR A 63 0.41 12.83 10.22
C TYR A 63 0.75 13.18 11.67
N ARG A 64 -0.12 12.80 12.59
CA ARG A 64 0.12 12.94 14.02
C ARG A 64 1.38 12.19 14.44
N ALA A 65 1.57 10.96 13.96
CA ALA A 65 2.75 10.15 14.28
C ALA A 65 4.05 10.78 13.75
N LEU A 66 4.06 11.30 12.51
CA LEU A 66 5.21 11.96 11.91
C LEU A 66 5.70 13.15 12.75
N LYS A 67 4.77 13.96 13.26
CA LYS A 67 5.05 15.11 14.13
C LYS A 67 5.51 14.66 15.52
N THR A 68 4.71 13.84 16.19
CA THR A 68 4.92 13.49 17.61
C THR A 68 6.09 12.54 17.83
N ARG A 69 6.50 11.76 16.82
CA ARG A 69 7.65 10.85 16.87
C ARG A 69 8.93 11.46 16.29
N GLY A 70 8.92 12.75 15.91
CA GLY A 70 10.11 13.45 15.40
C GLY A 70 10.54 13.05 13.98
N ILE A 71 9.68 12.37 13.22
CA ILE A 71 10.02 11.88 11.88
C ILE A 71 10.15 13.03 10.88
N LEU A 72 9.33 14.07 11.00
CA LEU A 72 9.48 15.28 10.16
C LEU A 72 10.85 15.95 10.37
N LEU A 73 11.30 16.03 11.63
CA LEU A 73 12.61 16.61 11.97
C LEU A 73 13.75 15.75 11.40
N GLU A 74 13.62 14.43 11.45
CA GLU A 74 14.62 13.53 10.89
C GLU A 74 14.67 13.61 9.34
N MET A 75 13.52 13.74 8.67
CA MET A 75 13.45 14.00 7.24
C MET A 75 14.12 15.32 6.86
N GLU A 76 13.87 16.38 7.62
CA GLU A 76 14.49 17.70 7.44
C GLU A 76 16.01 17.65 7.64
N LYS A 77 16.48 17.03 8.73
CA LYS A 77 17.90 16.83 9.02
C LYS A 77 18.62 16.06 7.91
N ARG A 78 17.95 15.09 7.28
CA ARG A 78 18.44 14.33 6.13
C ARG A 78 18.23 15.02 4.78
N GLN A 79 17.62 16.21 4.77
CA GLN A 79 17.32 16.99 3.56
C GLN A 79 16.45 16.22 2.55
N ILE A 80 15.52 15.39 3.05
CA ILE A 80 14.55 14.68 2.22
C ILE A 80 13.53 15.68 1.68
N LYS A 81 13.32 15.67 0.35
CA LYS A 81 12.37 16.58 -0.32
C LYS A 81 11.06 15.90 -0.72
N TYR A 82 11.14 14.64 -1.14
CA TYR A 82 10.00 13.86 -1.64
C TYR A 82 9.88 12.57 -0.85
N ILE A 83 8.66 12.24 -0.45
CA ILE A 83 8.32 11.08 0.37
C ILE A 83 7.33 10.23 -0.42
N HIS A 84 7.72 8.98 -0.72
CA HIS A 84 6.82 7.98 -1.26
C HIS A 84 6.15 7.21 -0.12
N VAL A 85 4.84 7.37 0.02
CA VAL A 85 3.99 6.63 0.97
C VAL A 85 3.27 5.53 0.21
N TYR A 86 3.32 4.30 0.72
CA TYR A 86 2.71 3.13 0.08
C TYR A 86 2.05 2.19 1.10
N CYS A 87 1.21 1.27 0.62
CA CYS A 87 0.62 0.21 1.44
C CYS A 87 1.43 -1.09 1.36
N VAL A 88 1.66 -1.73 2.52
CA VAL A 88 2.55 -2.90 2.67
C VAL A 88 2.07 -4.15 1.92
N ASP A 89 0.78 -4.23 1.59
CA ASP A 89 0.16 -5.45 1.07
C ASP A 89 0.24 -5.64 -0.45
N ASN A 90 0.84 -4.70 -1.19
CA ASN A 90 0.97 -4.82 -2.64
C ASN A 90 2.32 -5.47 -3.01
N ILE A 91 2.29 -6.70 -3.51
CA ILE A 91 3.51 -7.43 -3.91
C ILE A 91 4.22 -6.79 -5.11
N LEU A 92 3.49 -6.04 -5.95
CA LEU A 92 4.02 -5.38 -7.15
C LEU A 92 4.41 -3.92 -6.91
N VAL A 93 4.48 -3.48 -5.65
CA VAL A 93 4.78 -2.08 -5.36
C VAL A 93 6.17 -1.67 -5.86
N ARG A 94 6.22 -0.62 -6.68
CA ARG A 94 7.47 0.02 -7.08
C ARG A 94 7.97 0.97 -6.00
N LEU A 95 8.62 0.42 -4.98
CA LEU A 95 9.18 1.19 -3.88
C LEU A 95 10.23 2.19 -4.40
N GLY A 96 10.09 3.47 -4.05
CA GLY A 96 10.99 4.52 -4.54
C GLY A 96 10.95 4.74 -6.06
N ASP A 97 9.82 4.48 -6.74
CA ASP A 97 9.69 4.60 -8.20
C ASP A 97 10.22 5.94 -8.76
N PRO A 98 11.33 5.92 -9.53
CA PRO A 98 11.94 7.14 -10.06
C PRO A 98 11.08 7.81 -11.13
N ILE A 99 10.25 7.06 -11.87
CA ILE A 99 9.38 7.63 -12.90
C ILE A 99 8.25 8.42 -12.24
N PHE A 100 7.61 7.85 -11.21
CA PHE A 100 6.55 8.54 -10.47
C PHE A 100 7.09 9.76 -9.71
N ILE A 101 8.24 9.65 -9.03
CA ILE A 101 8.85 10.79 -8.33
C ILE A 101 9.28 11.87 -9.33
N GLY A 102 9.90 11.47 -10.46
CA GLY A 102 10.27 12.38 -11.54
C GLY A 102 9.08 13.13 -12.12
N PHE A 103 7.95 12.45 -12.34
CA PHE A 103 6.69 13.07 -12.73
C PHE A 103 6.21 14.12 -11.72
N CYS A 104 6.28 13.81 -10.42
CA CYS A 104 5.88 14.76 -9.38
C CYS A 104 6.76 16.02 -9.40
N ILE A 105 8.07 15.86 -9.61
CA ILE A 105 9.02 16.98 -9.76
C ILE A 105 8.67 17.82 -10.99
N GLU A 106 8.48 17.19 -12.16
CA GLU A 106 8.18 17.89 -13.42
C GLU A 106 6.88 18.69 -13.34
N LYS A 107 5.86 18.14 -12.66
CA LYS A 107 4.56 18.82 -12.47
C LYS A 107 4.55 19.81 -11.32
N ASN A 108 5.67 19.98 -10.61
CA ASN A 108 5.75 20.76 -9.38
C ASN A 108 4.63 20.37 -8.39
N ALA A 109 4.34 19.06 -8.31
CA ALA A 109 3.25 18.53 -7.53
C ALA A 109 3.69 18.42 -6.06
N ASN A 110 2.96 19.05 -5.15
CA ASN A 110 3.25 18.96 -3.72
C ASN A 110 2.61 17.71 -3.07
N CYS A 111 1.64 17.13 -3.76
CA CYS A 111 0.95 15.88 -3.46
C CYS A 111 0.58 15.18 -4.77
N ALA A 112 0.80 13.87 -4.88
CA ALA A 112 0.38 13.10 -6.02
C ALA A 112 -0.07 11.70 -5.62
N ALA A 113 -0.93 11.09 -6.43
CA ALA A 113 -1.39 9.74 -6.22
C ALA A 113 -1.22 8.88 -7.47
N LYS A 114 -0.68 7.69 -7.28
CA LYS A 114 -0.65 6.65 -8.30
C LYS A 114 -1.99 5.91 -8.30
N VAL A 115 -2.50 5.65 -9.49
CA VAL A 115 -3.80 4.98 -9.69
C VAL A 115 -3.69 3.86 -10.71
N VAL A 116 -4.58 2.89 -10.61
CA VAL A 116 -4.86 1.96 -11.70
C VAL A 116 -6.25 2.24 -12.25
N LYS A 117 -6.46 1.88 -13.52
CA LYS A 117 -7.81 1.88 -14.09
C LYS A 117 -8.70 0.92 -13.30
N LYS A 118 -9.79 1.45 -12.76
CA LYS A 118 -10.86 0.68 -12.11
C LYS A 118 -11.56 -0.19 -13.16
N SER A 119 -11.58 -1.50 -12.92
CA SER A 119 -11.99 -2.49 -13.92
C SER A 119 -13.50 -2.66 -14.01
N PHE A 120 -14.22 -2.52 -12.89
CA PHE A 120 -15.68 -2.66 -12.83
C PHE A 120 -16.27 -1.80 -11.69
N PRO A 121 -17.56 -1.41 -11.77
CA PRO A 121 -18.17 -0.46 -10.82
C PRO A 121 -17.97 -0.78 -9.34
N ASN A 122 -18.09 -2.06 -8.98
CA ASN A 122 -18.07 -2.53 -7.59
C ASN A 122 -16.70 -3.06 -7.15
N GLU A 123 -15.62 -2.71 -7.86
CA GLU A 123 -14.27 -3.01 -7.40
C GLU A 123 -13.99 -2.28 -6.08
N ALA A 124 -13.45 -2.98 -5.08
CA ALA A 124 -13.24 -2.50 -3.72
C ALA A 124 -12.02 -1.57 -3.60
N VAL A 125 -12.05 -0.48 -4.36
CA VAL A 125 -11.02 0.54 -4.47
C VAL A 125 -11.68 1.91 -4.48
N GLY A 126 -11.19 2.79 -3.61
CA GLY A 126 -11.59 4.20 -3.60
C GLY A 126 -11.22 4.87 -4.92
N VAL A 127 -12.01 5.86 -5.35
CA VAL A 127 -11.77 6.57 -6.61
C VAL A 127 -11.31 7.99 -6.34
N ILE A 128 -10.24 8.41 -7.01
CA ILE A 128 -9.78 9.80 -6.98
C ILE A 128 -10.73 10.63 -7.84
N CYS A 129 -11.23 11.71 -7.27
CA CYS A 129 -12.12 12.63 -7.96
C CYS A 129 -11.97 14.07 -7.43
N LYS A 130 -12.70 14.99 -8.05
CA LYS A 130 -12.76 16.40 -7.64
C LYS A 130 -14.17 16.70 -7.13
N VAL A 131 -14.27 17.25 -5.92
CA VAL A 131 -15.52 17.73 -5.33
C VAL A 131 -15.33 19.18 -4.92
N ARG A 132 -16.12 20.08 -5.52
CA ARG A 132 -16.01 21.55 -5.31
C ARG A 132 -14.56 22.04 -5.48
N ASP A 133 -13.97 21.66 -6.61
CA ASP A 133 -12.59 22.00 -6.99
C ASP A 133 -11.47 21.50 -6.08
N ARG A 134 -11.75 20.58 -5.16
CA ARG A 134 -10.72 19.92 -4.35
C ARG A 134 -10.62 18.44 -4.68
N TYR A 135 -9.39 17.94 -4.80
CA TYR A 135 -9.13 16.53 -5.01
C TYR A 135 -9.36 15.75 -3.72
N GLN A 136 -9.96 14.57 -3.84
CA GLN A 136 -10.21 13.67 -2.72
C GLN A 136 -10.36 12.24 -3.24
N VAL A 137 -10.29 11.28 -2.32
CA VAL A 137 -10.72 9.91 -2.58
C VAL A 137 -12.13 9.75 -2.06
N VAL A 138 -13.01 9.15 -2.86
CA VAL A 138 -14.29 8.63 -2.37
C VAL A 138 -14.13 7.13 -2.23
N GLU A 139 -14.20 6.64 -0.99
CA GLU A 139 -14.04 5.21 -0.70
C GLU A 139 -15.15 4.37 -1.32
N TYR A 140 -14.83 3.12 -1.65
CA TYR A 140 -15.78 2.22 -2.31
C TYR A 140 -17.00 1.90 -1.42
N SER A 141 -16.86 2.02 -0.10
CA SER A 141 -17.95 1.88 0.88
C SER A 141 -18.83 3.13 0.99
N GLU A 142 -18.40 4.26 0.42
CA GLU A 142 -19.06 5.56 0.53
C GLU A 142 -19.58 6.08 -0.83
N ILE A 143 -19.17 5.47 -1.94
CA ILE A 143 -19.67 5.79 -3.29
C ILE A 143 -21.06 5.19 -3.51
N SER A 144 -21.97 5.93 -4.17
CA SER A 144 -23.28 5.41 -4.54
C SER A 144 -23.22 4.55 -5.81
N ASP A 145 -24.08 3.53 -5.90
CA ASP A 145 -24.19 2.63 -7.06
C ASP A 145 -24.32 3.38 -8.39
N ARG A 146 -25.18 4.41 -8.40
CA ARG A 146 -25.38 5.28 -9.57
C ARG A 146 -24.08 5.95 -10.03
N THR A 147 -23.26 6.39 -9.07
CA THR A 147 -21.99 7.08 -9.37
C THR A 147 -20.93 6.08 -9.81
N ALA A 148 -20.85 4.93 -9.13
CA ALA A 148 -19.91 3.86 -9.44
C ALA A 148 -20.12 3.27 -10.85
N GLN A 149 -21.37 3.20 -11.32
CA GLN A 149 -21.74 2.69 -12.65
C GLN A 149 -21.70 3.74 -13.77
N LYS A 150 -21.44 5.02 -13.44
CA LYS A 150 -21.51 6.10 -14.43
C LYS A 150 -20.41 5.92 -15.47
N LYS A 151 -20.79 5.86 -16.74
CA LYS A 151 -19.88 5.76 -17.88
C LYS A 151 -19.41 7.15 -18.32
N LYS A 152 -18.23 7.22 -18.94
CA LYS A 152 -17.63 8.48 -19.45
C LYS A 152 -18.45 9.10 -20.58
N SER A 153 -19.07 8.25 -21.41
CA SER A 153 -20.05 8.62 -22.43
C SER A 153 -20.92 7.41 -22.75
N GLU A 154 -22.03 7.60 -23.48
CA GLU A 154 -22.93 6.50 -23.88
C GLU A 154 -22.24 5.45 -24.79
N ASN A 155 -21.18 5.85 -25.50
CA ASN A 155 -20.49 5.01 -26.49
C ASN A 155 -19.27 4.24 -25.95
N THR A 156 -19.08 4.18 -24.63
CA THR A 156 -17.93 3.49 -24.03
C THR A 156 -18.32 2.76 -22.76
N ASP A 157 -17.69 1.61 -22.52
CA ASP A 157 -17.80 0.89 -21.26
C ASP A 157 -16.83 1.42 -20.19
N GLU A 158 -16.04 2.44 -20.51
CA GLU A 158 -15.17 3.12 -19.56
C GLU A 158 -15.98 3.87 -18.48
N LEU A 159 -15.69 3.57 -17.22
CA LEU A 159 -16.23 4.29 -16.07
C LEU A 159 -15.75 5.74 -16.07
N LEU A 160 -16.65 6.66 -15.73
CA LEU A 160 -16.31 8.07 -15.54
C LEU A 160 -15.37 8.24 -14.34
N PHE A 161 -15.58 7.47 -13.28
CA PHE A 161 -14.74 7.44 -12.08
C PHE A 161 -13.87 6.19 -12.11
N ASN A 162 -12.82 6.25 -12.93
CA ASN A 162 -11.92 5.12 -13.20
C ASN A 162 -10.54 5.23 -12.52
N ALA A 163 -10.21 6.35 -11.88
CA ALA A 163 -8.93 6.55 -11.20
C ALA A 163 -8.90 5.83 -9.84
N GLY A 164 -8.63 4.53 -9.86
CA GLY A 164 -8.62 3.68 -8.67
C GLY A 164 -7.39 3.92 -7.80
N ASN A 165 -7.61 4.39 -6.56
CA ASN A 165 -6.56 4.61 -5.57
C ASN A 165 -5.93 3.28 -5.12
N ILE A 166 -4.63 3.14 -5.33
CA ILE A 166 -3.84 1.97 -4.90
C ILE A 166 -2.98 2.27 -3.66
N CYS A 167 -3.31 3.34 -2.91
CA CYS A 167 -2.60 3.77 -1.72
C CYS A 167 -1.08 3.95 -1.93
N ASN A 168 -0.70 4.53 -3.09
CA ASN A 168 0.67 4.92 -3.42
C ASN A 168 0.68 6.42 -3.70
N HIS A 169 1.32 7.19 -2.84
CA HIS A 169 1.26 8.65 -2.84
C HIS A 169 2.66 9.25 -2.76
N CYS A 170 2.86 10.39 -3.42
CA CYS A 170 4.07 11.20 -3.27
C CYS A 170 3.70 12.50 -2.57
N PHE A 171 4.44 12.84 -1.52
CA PHE A 171 4.29 14.12 -0.83
C PHE A 171 5.63 14.85 -0.79
N THR A 172 5.59 16.16 -0.92
CA THR A 172 6.75 16.99 -0.57
C THR A 172 6.87 17.12 0.95
N LEU A 173 8.09 17.31 1.47
CA LEU A 173 8.30 17.52 2.89
C LEU A 173 7.51 18.75 3.39
N ASP A 174 7.56 19.86 2.66
CA ASP A 174 6.84 21.10 3.00
C ASP A 174 5.33 20.87 3.11
N PHE A 175 4.75 20.08 2.19
CA PHE A 175 3.33 19.72 2.26
C PHE A 175 3.02 18.88 3.50
N LEU A 176 3.86 17.89 3.83
CA LEU A 176 3.67 17.09 5.05
C LEU A 176 3.79 17.95 6.31
N GLN A 177 4.74 18.89 6.34
CA GLN A 177 4.90 19.82 7.45
C GLN A 177 3.64 20.68 7.64
N ASP A 178 3.12 21.28 6.56
CA ASP A 178 1.89 22.09 6.61
C ASP A 178 0.69 21.26 7.09
N VAL A 179 0.48 20.06 6.53
CA VAL A 179 -0.58 19.15 6.97
C VAL A 179 -0.48 18.84 8.47
N CYS A 180 0.72 18.49 8.96
CA CYS A 180 0.92 18.11 10.36
C CYS A 180 0.83 19.30 11.33
N GLN A 181 1.07 20.52 10.86
CA GLN A 181 1.03 21.74 11.67
C GLN A 181 -0.36 22.38 11.68
N SER A 182 -1.02 22.42 10.52
CA SER A 182 -2.19 23.25 10.26
C SER A 182 -3.48 22.46 10.08
N HIS A 183 -3.42 21.20 9.63
CA HIS A 183 -4.60 20.50 9.11
C HIS A 183 -4.90 19.14 9.76
N ASP A 184 -4.05 18.61 10.63
CA ASP A 184 -4.30 17.31 11.29
C ASP A 184 -5.66 17.30 12.02
N ASP A 185 -6.02 18.39 12.72
CA ASP A 185 -7.30 18.51 13.43
C ASP A 185 -8.52 18.68 12.51
N GLU A 186 -8.31 18.99 11.22
CA GLU A 186 -9.38 19.07 10.21
C GLU A 186 -9.74 17.70 9.61
N LEU A 187 -8.85 16.70 9.76
CA LEU A 187 -9.07 15.35 9.26
C LEU A 187 -10.21 14.67 10.02
N ARG A 188 -11.16 14.13 9.26
CA ARG A 188 -12.37 13.50 9.81
C ARG A 188 -12.08 12.06 10.22
N TYR A 189 -12.80 11.63 11.25
CA TYR A 189 -12.87 10.22 11.58
C TYR A 189 -13.94 9.53 10.74
N HIS A 190 -13.53 8.48 10.04
CA HIS A 190 -14.40 7.52 9.39
C HIS A 190 -14.79 6.43 10.39
N ILE A 191 -16.05 5.98 10.32
CA ILE A 191 -16.61 5.03 11.28
C ILE A 191 -16.56 3.62 10.70
N ALA A 192 -15.68 2.78 11.23
CA ALA A 192 -15.61 1.37 10.89
C ALA A 192 -16.40 0.53 11.91
N LYS A 193 -17.57 0.03 11.50
CA LYS A 193 -18.40 -0.87 12.33
C LYS A 193 -17.80 -2.28 12.34
N LYS A 194 -17.52 -2.85 13.51
CA LYS A 194 -16.83 -4.15 13.65
C LYS A 194 -17.42 -5.01 14.77
N LYS A 195 -17.15 -6.31 14.71
CA LYS A 195 -17.28 -7.25 15.84
C LYS A 195 -16.02 -7.11 16.69
N ILE A 196 -16.12 -6.43 17.83
CA ILE A 196 -15.00 -6.03 18.68
C ILE A 196 -15.00 -6.86 19.97
N PRO A 197 -13.99 -7.72 20.19
CA PRO A 197 -13.84 -8.45 21.44
C PRO A 197 -13.79 -7.49 22.65
N SER A 198 -14.60 -7.75 23.66
CA SER A 198 -14.77 -6.87 24.83
C SER A 198 -15.34 -7.66 26.03
N ILE A 199 -15.38 -7.05 27.22
CA ILE A 199 -16.12 -7.60 28.35
C ILE A 199 -17.60 -7.19 28.30
N ASP A 200 -18.48 -8.06 28.74
CA ASP A 200 -19.90 -7.77 28.88
C ASP A 200 -20.22 -7.04 30.19
N LYS A 201 -21.52 -6.74 30.40
CA LYS A 201 -22.04 -6.08 31.62
C LYS A 201 -21.79 -6.86 32.92
N ASN A 202 -21.52 -8.17 32.83
CA ASN A 202 -21.21 -9.02 33.97
C ASN A 202 -19.69 -9.13 34.19
N GLY A 203 -18.88 -8.44 33.38
CA GLY A 203 -17.42 -8.50 33.41
C GLY A 203 -16.84 -9.78 32.83
N GLN A 204 -17.60 -10.53 32.01
CA GLN A 204 -17.12 -11.73 31.32
C GLN A 204 -16.57 -11.37 29.94
N ARG A 205 -15.44 -11.96 29.56
CA ARG A 205 -14.80 -11.69 28.26
C ARG A 205 -15.58 -12.37 27.13
N VAL A 206 -16.00 -11.57 26.15
CA VAL A 206 -16.57 -12.02 24.87
C VAL A 206 -15.50 -11.92 23.79
N SER A 207 -14.87 -13.04 23.45
CA SER A 207 -13.79 -13.08 22.45
C SER A 207 -14.27 -12.98 21.00
N LYS A 208 -15.49 -13.45 20.71
CA LYS A 208 -16.10 -13.43 19.37
C LYS A 208 -17.56 -12.97 19.46
N PRO A 209 -17.83 -11.65 19.35
CA PRO A 209 -19.20 -11.14 19.34
C PRO A 209 -20.02 -11.76 18.20
N LYS A 210 -21.29 -12.09 18.46
CA LYS A 210 -22.19 -12.66 17.44
C LYS A 210 -22.58 -11.61 16.39
N GLU A 211 -22.92 -10.41 16.87
CA GLU A 211 -23.28 -9.24 16.07
C GLU A 211 -22.21 -8.16 16.13
N ILE A 212 -22.28 -7.22 15.19
CA ILE A 212 -21.47 -5.99 15.25
C ILE A 212 -21.87 -5.24 16.53
N ASN A 213 -20.91 -5.05 17.43
CA ASN A 213 -21.14 -4.51 18.78
C ASN A 213 -20.41 -3.20 19.05
N GLY A 214 -19.65 -2.67 18.08
CA GLY A 214 -18.98 -1.40 18.25
C GLY A 214 -18.41 -0.82 16.96
N MET A 215 -17.73 0.30 17.13
CA MET A 215 -17.12 1.09 16.09
C MET A 215 -15.68 1.47 16.44
N LYS A 216 -14.85 1.54 15.40
CA LYS A 216 -13.51 2.12 15.42
C LYS A 216 -13.56 3.43 14.64
N LEU A 217 -12.80 4.41 15.11
CA LEU A 217 -12.62 5.70 14.46
C LEU A 217 -11.26 5.69 13.77
N GLU A 218 -11.25 5.93 12.45
CA GLU A 218 -10.05 5.84 11.62
C GLU A 218 -9.94 7.12 10.77
N LYS A 219 -8.76 7.73 10.70
CA LYS A 219 -8.44 8.74 9.67
C LYS A 219 -7.88 8.05 8.43
N PHE A 220 -8.09 8.62 7.24
CA PHE A 220 -7.46 8.11 6.03
C PHE A 220 -6.30 8.96 5.53
N VAL A 221 -5.25 8.30 5.05
CA VAL A 221 -4.01 8.92 4.54
C VAL A 221 -4.20 9.74 3.26
N PHE A 222 -5.35 9.65 2.61
CA PHE A 222 -5.66 10.44 1.42
C PHE A 222 -6.59 11.63 1.70
N ASP A 223 -7.09 11.77 2.93
CA ASP A 223 -7.98 12.87 3.30
C ASP A 223 -7.28 14.24 3.32
N VAL A 224 -5.96 14.24 3.12
CA VAL A 224 -5.16 15.46 2.97
C VAL A 224 -5.12 16.01 1.55
N PHE A 225 -5.56 15.25 0.55
CA PHE A 225 -5.55 15.70 -0.85
C PHE A 225 -6.26 17.05 -1.08
N PRO A 226 -7.37 17.38 -0.37
CA PRO A 226 -8.00 18.68 -0.48
C PRO A 226 -7.13 19.88 -0.07
N PHE A 227 -6.06 19.67 0.69
CA PHE A 227 -5.12 20.71 1.13
C PHE A 227 -3.98 20.94 0.13
N SER A 228 -3.85 20.09 -0.88
CA SER A 228 -2.83 20.22 -1.91
C SER A 228 -3.11 21.44 -2.81
N LYS A 229 -2.07 22.24 -3.05
CA LYS A 229 -2.11 23.38 -3.99
C LYS A 229 -1.81 22.95 -5.43
N ALA A 230 -1.10 21.83 -5.59
CA ALA A 230 -0.70 21.27 -6.87
C ALA A 230 -0.79 19.74 -6.77
N PHE A 231 -2.00 19.21 -6.97
CA PHE A 231 -2.27 17.78 -6.91
C PHE A 231 -2.11 17.15 -8.30
N ALA A 232 -1.44 16.00 -8.37
CA ALA A 232 -1.27 15.25 -9.61
C ALA A 232 -1.73 13.78 -9.48
N VAL A 233 -2.13 13.19 -10.60
CA VAL A 233 -2.51 11.77 -10.70
C VAL A 233 -1.64 11.09 -11.74
N TRP A 234 -1.11 9.92 -11.40
CA TRP A 234 -0.29 9.10 -12.29
C TRP A 234 -0.92 7.72 -12.48
N GLU A 235 -1.43 7.44 -13.67
CA GLU A 235 -2.01 6.14 -13.99
C GLU A 235 -0.93 5.13 -14.40
N VAL A 236 -0.98 3.93 -13.83
CA VAL A 236 -0.08 2.82 -14.13
C VAL A 236 -0.84 1.57 -14.55
N ARG A 237 -0.11 0.63 -15.18
CA ARG A 237 -0.63 -0.69 -15.52
C ARG A 237 -0.78 -1.53 -14.25
N ARG A 238 -1.95 -2.12 -14.05
CA ARG A 238 -2.26 -2.94 -12.87
C ARG A 238 -1.33 -4.14 -12.78
N GLU A 239 -1.17 -4.83 -13.89
CA GLU A 239 -0.34 -6.02 -13.99
C GLU A 239 1.13 -5.76 -13.68
N ASP A 240 1.57 -4.49 -13.73
CA ASP A 240 2.95 -4.11 -13.42
C ASP A 240 3.12 -3.55 -12.01
N GLU A 241 2.07 -3.03 -11.36
CA GLU A 241 2.24 -2.23 -10.15
C GLU A 241 1.17 -2.44 -9.06
N PHE A 242 0.19 -3.33 -9.26
CA PHE A 242 -0.88 -3.56 -8.28
C PHE A 242 -1.43 -4.98 -8.25
N SER A 243 -1.01 -5.74 -7.24
CA SER A 243 -1.62 -7.02 -6.83
C SER A 243 -1.61 -7.09 -5.28
N PRO A 244 -2.72 -6.71 -4.62
CA PRO A 244 -2.78 -6.59 -3.16
C PRO A 244 -3.07 -7.92 -2.47
N LEU A 245 -2.58 -8.07 -1.24
CA LEU A 245 -2.87 -9.18 -0.34
C LEU A 245 -3.87 -8.77 0.75
N LYS A 246 -5.14 -9.15 0.58
CA LYS A 246 -6.25 -8.80 1.50
C LYS A 246 -6.93 -10.00 2.14
N ASN A 247 -6.88 -11.15 1.48
CA ASN A 247 -7.62 -12.35 1.86
C ASN A 247 -6.66 -13.53 2.06
N GLY A 248 -6.93 -14.38 3.05
CA GLY A 248 -6.11 -15.58 3.27
C GLY A 248 -6.38 -16.71 2.25
N THR A 249 -7.60 -16.79 1.74
CA THR A 249 -8.05 -17.74 0.71
C THR A 249 -9.12 -17.10 -0.17
N GLY A 250 -9.43 -17.71 -1.30
CA GLY A 250 -10.46 -17.23 -2.23
C GLY A 250 -9.94 -17.06 -3.65
N THR A 251 -10.61 -16.23 -4.43
CA THR A 251 -10.30 -16.05 -5.87
C THR A 251 -9.63 -14.71 -6.19
N LYS A 252 -9.49 -13.81 -5.21
CA LYS A 252 -8.94 -12.47 -5.38
C LYS A 252 -8.16 -12.02 -4.15
N ASP A 253 -7.07 -11.29 -4.41
CA ASP A 253 -6.24 -10.63 -3.40
C ASP A 253 -5.73 -11.60 -2.32
N THR A 254 -5.32 -12.80 -2.74
CA THR A 254 -4.77 -13.88 -1.91
C THR A 254 -3.26 -14.08 -2.16
N PRO A 255 -2.56 -14.86 -1.31
CA PRO A 255 -1.16 -15.21 -1.57
C PRO A 255 -0.95 -15.84 -2.95
N GLU A 256 -1.87 -16.71 -3.38
CA GLU A 256 -1.79 -17.37 -4.69
C GLU A 256 -1.92 -16.38 -5.84
N THR A 257 -2.85 -15.41 -5.75
CA THR A 257 -2.97 -14.38 -6.79
C THR A 257 -1.76 -13.45 -6.82
N CYS A 258 -1.23 -13.06 -5.65
CA CYS A 258 -0.04 -12.22 -5.57
C CYS A 258 1.18 -12.90 -6.22
N ARG A 259 1.43 -14.17 -5.85
CA ARG A 259 2.52 -14.97 -6.40
C ARG A 259 2.40 -15.14 -7.91
N ARG A 260 1.22 -15.52 -8.41
CA ARG A 260 0.96 -15.66 -9.85
C ARG A 260 1.22 -14.35 -10.58
N ASP A 261 0.71 -13.22 -10.07
CA ASP A 261 0.81 -11.94 -10.77
C ASP A 261 2.27 -11.45 -10.84
N LEU A 262 3.07 -11.66 -9.78
CA LEU A 262 4.51 -11.43 -9.78
C LEU A 262 5.24 -12.30 -10.81
N MET A 263 4.93 -13.59 -10.86
CA MET A 263 5.56 -14.51 -11.81
C MET A 263 5.20 -14.18 -13.26
N LEU A 264 3.94 -13.81 -13.52
CA LEU A 264 3.51 -13.32 -14.83
C LEU A 264 4.21 -12.03 -15.21
N GLN A 265 4.48 -11.12 -14.27
CA GLN A 265 5.29 -9.93 -14.52
C GLN A 265 6.71 -10.29 -14.95
N HIS A 266 7.39 -11.18 -14.20
CA HIS A 266 8.74 -11.61 -14.55
C HIS A 266 8.81 -12.33 -15.90
N ILE A 267 7.82 -13.16 -16.24
CA ILE A 267 7.71 -13.76 -17.58
C ILE A 267 7.62 -12.67 -18.67
N ARG A 268 6.86 -11.59 -18.43
CA ARG A 268 6.79 -10.47 -19.39
C ARG A 268 8.15 -9.78 -19.53
N TYR A 269 8.88 -9.56 -18.45
CA TYR A 269 10.22 -8.97 -18.49
C TYR A 269 11.19 -9.82 -19.32
N LEU A 270 11.23 -11.14 -19.12
CA LEU A 270 12.09 -12.03 -19.91
C LEU A 270 11.74 -12.04 -21.40
N LYS A 271 10.44 -12.08 -21.72
CA LYS A 271 9.97 -12.00 -23.12
C LYS A 271 10.38 -10.67 -23.76
N GLN A 272 10.25 -9.55 -23.04
CA GLN A 272 10.67 -8.23 -23.53
C GLN A 272 12.19 -8.13 -23.72
N ALA A 273 12.98 -8.80 -22.88
CA ALA A 273 14.43 -8.93 -23.02
C ALA A 273 14.86 -9.90 -24.15
N GLY A 274 13.92 -10.59 -24.78
CA GLY A 274 14.17 -11.47 -25.92
C GLY A 274 14.53 -12.91 -25.57
N ALA A 275 14.20 -13.39 -24.37
CA ALA A 275 14.32 -14.82 -24.03
C ALA A 275 13.30 -15.67 -24.80
N LEU A 276 13.69 -16.90 -25.13
CA LEU A 276 12.85 -17.91 -25.76
C LEU A 276 12.36 -18.90 -24.69
N LEU A 277 11.14 -18.73 -24.20
CA LEU A 277 10.59 -19.56 -23.11
C LEU A 277 9.93 -20.82 -23.68
N GLN A 278 10.40 -21.99 -23.24
CA GLN A 278 9.78 -23.28 -23.58
C GLN A 278 8.69 -23.63 -22.56
N GLU A 279 7.56 -24.18 -23.01
CA GLU A 279 6.47 -24.72 -22.16
C GLU A 279 6.11 -23.81 -20.97
N VAL A 280 5.58 -22.61 -21.27
CA VAL A 280 5.33 -21.55 -20.28
C VAL A 280 4.59 -22.07 -19.06
N ASN A 281 5.26 -22.04 -17.90
CA ASN A 281 4.66 -22.30 -16.60
C ASN A 281 4.51 -20.98 -15.84
N GLU A 282 3.27 -20.51 -15.72
CA GLU A 282 2.93 -19.22 -15.11
C GLU A 282 3.28 -19.11 -13.62
N ASN A 283 3.60 -20.23 -12.96
CA ASN A 283 3.86 -20.29 -11.53
C ASN A 283 5.33 -20.59 -11.18
N SER A 284 6.28 -20.35 -12.10
CA SER A 284 7.67 -20.79 -11.91
C SER A 284 8.72 -19.83 -12.50
N CYS A 285 8.50 -18.52 -12.39
CA CYS A 285 9.44 -17.51 -12.85
C CYS A 285 9.63 -16.41 -11.79
N GLU A 286 10.83 -16.27 -11.25
CA GLU A 286 11.16 -15.26 -10.24
C GLU A 286 12.45 -14.51 -10.61
N ILE A 287 12.41 -13.18 -10.57
CA ILE A 287 13.59 -12.33 -10.79
C ILE A 287 13.77 -11.53 -9.51
N SER A 288 14.94 -11.63 -8.90
CA SER A 288 15.28 -10.85 -7.71
C SER A 288 15.27 -9.35 -8.06
N PRO A 289 14.71 -8.49 -7.18
CA PRO A 289 14.81 -7.03 -7.33
C PRO A 289 16.26 -6.50 -7.35
N LEU A 290 17.23 -7.30 -6.89
CA LEU A 290 18.66 -6.96 -6.98
C LEU A 290 19.23 -7.13 -8.40
N VAL A 291 18.54 -7.87 -9.27
CA VAL A 291 18.92 -8.06 -10.67
C VAL A 291 18.18 -7.06 -11.57
N SER A 292 16.87 -6.93 -11.36
CA SER A 292 16.00 -6.08 -12.18
C SER A 292 14.89 -5.49 -11.31
N TYR A 293 14.75 -4.17 -11.33
CA TYR A 293 13.73 -3.45 -10.58
C TYR A 293 12.38 -3.43 -11.32
N ALA A 294 12.41 -3.19 -12.64
CA ALA A 294 11.22 -3.03 -13.47
C ALA A 294 11.38 -3.65 -14.88
N GLY A 295 12.25 -4.66 -15.02
CA GLY A 295 12.48 -5.40 -16.26
C GLY A 295 13.73 -4.99 -17.03
N GLU A 296 14.47 -3.99 -16.56
CA GLU A 296 15.78 -3.60 -17.10
C GLU A 296 16.90 -4.59 -16.71
N ASN A 297 18.08 -4.46 -17.32
CA ASN A 297 19.28 -5.28 -17.05
C ASN A 297 19.12 -6.79 -17.35
N LEU A 298 18.18 -7.16 -18.21
CA LEU A 298 17.93 -8.55 -18.59
C LEU A 298 18.47 -8.91 -19.98
N ASP A 299 19.20 -8.03 -20.67
CA ASP A 299 19.69 -8.29 -22.05
C ASP A 299 20.56 -9.55 -22.18
N PHE A 300 21.14 -10.03 -21.08
CA PHE A 300 21.92 -11.26 -21.07
C PHE A 300 21.09 -12.50 -21.44
N VAL A 301 19.77 -12.49 -21.26
CA VAL A 301 18.89 -13.61 -21.66
C VAL A 301 18.48 -13.59 -23.14
N LYS A 302 18.88 -12.55 -23.89
CA LYS A 302 18.47 -12.37 -25.28
C LYS A 302 18.89 -13.54 -26.16
N GLY A 303 17.92 -14.17 -26.82
CA GLY A 303 18.13 -15.33 -27.69
C GLY A 303 18.41 -16.65 -26.94
N GLN A 304 18.47 -16.64 -25.60
CA GLN A 304 18.63 -17.86 -24.83
C GLN A 304 17.30 -18.63 -24.77
N GLN A 305 17.39 -19.96 -24.86
CA GLN A 305 16.26 -20.84 -24.57
C GLN A 305 16.23 -21.14 -23.08
N LEU A 306 15.13 -20.77 -22.42
CA LEU A 306 14.95 -20.97 -20.97
C LEU A 306 13.81 -21.98 -20.72
N SER A 307 14.07 -22.90 -19.80
CA SER A 307 13.11 -23.90 -19.32
C SER A 307 12.79 -23.64 -17.85
N PHE A 308 11.55 -23.87 -17.45
CA PHE A 308 11.07 -23.63 -16.09
C PHE A 308 11.56 -24.73 -15.12
N PRO A 309 11.77 -24.42 -13.81
CA PRO A 309 11.64 -23.10 -13.19
C PRO A 309 12.78 -22.14 -13.57
N ILE A 310 12.45 -20.86 -13.70
CA ILE A 310 13.42 -19.79 -14.00
C ILE A 310 13.53 -18.90 -12.76
N ILE A 311 14.67 -18.96 -12.07
CA ILE A 311 14.96 -18.08 -10.94
C ILE A 311 16.21 -17.30 -11.29
N ILE A 312 16.13 -15.97 -11.27
CA ILE A 312 17.26 -15.09 -11.58
C ILE A 312 17.61 -14.30 -10.33
N GLU A 313 18.79 -14.55 -9.79
CA GLU A 313 19.28 -13.90 -8.57
C GLU A 313 20.67 -13.31 -8.81
N LEU A 314 21.06 -12.39 -7.93
CA LEU A 314 22.41 -11.86 -7.92
C LEU A 314 23.31 -12.83 -7.14
N ASN A 315 24.38 -13.32 -7.78
CA ASN A 315 25.37 -14.13 -7.09
C ASN A 315 26.12 -13.29 -6.05
N ALA A 316 26.18 -13.77 -4.81
CA ALA A 316 26.76 -13.02 -3.69
C ALA A 316 28.26 -12.72 -3.86
N GLU A 317 29.01 -13.60 -4.53
CA GLU A 317 30.46 -13.46 -4.72
C GLU A 317 30.77 -12.66 -5.99
N THR A 318 30.13 -12.99 -7.10
CA THR A 318 30.45 -12.40 -8.41
C THR A 318 29.71 -11.12 -8.69
N GLN A 319 28.62 -10.83 -7.95
CA GLN A 319 27.72 -9.71 -8.18
C GLN A 319 27.16 -9.70 -9.61
N LYS A 320 27.02 -10.88 -10.23
CA LYS A 320 26.42 -11.08 -11.56
C LYS A 320 25.09 -11.79 -11.45
N ALA A 321 24.19 -11.50 -12.38
CA ALA A 321 22.92 -12.20 -12.52
C ALA A 321 23.16 -13.64 -12.98
N GLU A 322 22.55 -14.60 -12.29
CA GLU A 322 22.65 -16.02 -12.60
C GLU A 322 21.25 -16.66 -12.65
N ILE A 323 21.06 -17.57 -13.61
CA ILE A 323 19.84 -18.36 -13.74
C ILE A 323 20.00 -19.65 -12.93
N ASN A 324 19.16 -19.84 -11.92
CA ASN A 324 19.17 -21.00 -11.06
C ASN A 324 17.97 -21.91 -11.35
N THR A 325 18.23 -23.06 -11.95
CA THR A 325 17.19 -24.06 -12.29
C THR A 325 16.95 -25.09 -11.19
N ASN A 326 17.78 -25.09 -10.12
CA ASN A 326 17.71 -26.08 -9.04
C ASN A 326 16.94 -25.57 -7.80
N LYS A 327 16.46 -24.33 -7.82
CA LYS A 327 15.66 -23.73 -6.76
C LYS A 327 14.17 -23.77 -7.11
N HIS A 328 13.33 -23.76 -6.08
CA HIS A 328 11.89 -23.55 -6.23
C HIS A 328 11.56 -22.07 -6.01
N CYS A 329 10.61 -21.53 -6.78
CA CYS A 329 10.13 -20.17 -6.58
C CYS A 329 9.44 -20.04 -5.22
N SER A 330 9.62 -18.88 -4.59
CA SER A 330 9.14 -18.57 -3.24
C SER A 330 7.62 -18.66 -3.07
#